data_AF-A0AAN9NTX5-F1
#
_entry.id   AF-A0AAN9NTX5-F1
#
_cell.length_a   1.000
_cell.length_b   1.000
_cell.length_c   1.000
_cell.angle_alpha   90.00
_cell.angle_beta   90.00
_cell.angle_gamma   90.00
#
_symmetry.space_group_name_H-M   'P 1'
#
loop_
_entity.id
_entity.type
_entity.pdbx_description
1 polymer ?
#
loop_
_entity_poly.entity_id
_entity_poly.type
_entity_poly.pdbx_seq_one_letter_code
_entity_poly.pdbx_strand_id
1 'polypeptide(L)'
;MMASSIINIQPQNERGHVYRFTPVPQSETDRQNHEHQPLSVSAESTGATSGSDISQNYYTKEIFSISSRACEMIQDFLGLTLLIMLIFLPLYKRLWTPNEDPIPPVFVLNSMYLSNFTTGSGGVAATWDAKFTVTNTNVSCIYFRVIHFTIFYKQNPEDALSVASSYPFYLDKGEYVKLHLKFTNGGIGWENNEPFVENRLVEEMGKDKVKYGSLSFGIQVKVEAIYYGETWVADVLMNPHCEDLKVQFLREKDSGRLANPNRNFSIPIHWKPFSFF
;
A
#
# COMPACT_ATOMS: atom_id res chain seq x y z
N MET A 1 -22.13 22.13 -25.19
CA MET A 1 -21.20 22.01 -24.05
C MET A 1 -22.00 21.51 -22.86
N MET A 2 -21.97 20.22 -22.57
CA MET A 2 -22.64 19.65 -21.39
C MET A 2 -21.59 19.43 -20.30
N ALA A 3 -21.88 19.95 -19.11
CA ALA A 3 -21.03 19.84 -17.94
C ALA A 3 -20.97 18.38 -17.48
N SER A 4 -19.75 17.84 -17.41
CA SER A 4 -19.44 16.57 -16.77
C SER A 4 -19.62 16.73 -15.27
N SER A 5 -20.56 15.99 -14.68
CA SER A 5 -20.71 15.90 -13.23
C SER A 5 -19.95 14.66 -12.74
N ILE A 6 -18.88 14.91 -12.00
CA ILE A 6 -18.11 13.89 -11.31
C ILE A 6 -18.98 13.36 -10.17
N ILE A 7 -19.33 12.08 -10.18
CA ILE A 7 -19.95 11.44 -9.01
C ILE A 7 -18.84 10.91 -8.11
N ASN A 8 -18.28 11.81 -7.31
CA ASN A 8 -17.38 11.48 -6.22
C ASN A 8 -18.19 10.82 -5.10
N ILE A 9 -17.95 9.54 -4.82
CA ILE A 9 -18.59 8.87 -3.69
C ILE A 9 -17.63 8.90 -2.51
N GLN A 10 -17.79 9.91 -1.66
CA GLN A 10 -17.04 10.01 -0.42
C GLN A 10 -17.49 8.89 0.55
N PRO A 11 -16.57 8.11 1.13
CA PRO A 11 -16.92 7.10 2.12
C PRO A 11 -17.57 7.80 3.32
N GLN A 12 -18.81 7.41 3.63
CA GLN A 12 -19.50 7.89 4.82
C GLN A 12 -19.11 7.00 6.01
N ASN A 13 -18.15 7.49 6.80
CA ASN A 13 -17.96 7.03 8.18
C ASN A 13 -18.95 7.82 9.07
N GLU A 14 -19.66 7.14 9.96
CA GLU A 14 -20.60 7.74 10.92
C GLU A 14 -19.96 8.79 11.84
N ARG A 15 -18.63 8.95 11.87
CA ARG A 15 -17.92 9.91 12.74
C ARG A 15 -17.58 11.28 12.15
N GLY A 16 -17.91 11.61 10.89
CA GLY A 16 -17.79 13.00 10.40
C GLY A 16 -16.38 13.62 10.44
N HIS A 17 -15.31 12.83 10.46
CA HIS A 17 -13.94 13.35 10.49
C HIS A 17 -13.55 13.92 9.12
N VAL A 18 -13.54 15.25 9.03
CA VAL A 18 -12.88 16.00 7.94
C VAL A 18 -11.40 16.09 8.28
N TYR A 19 -10.57 15.28 7.63
CA TYR A 19 -9.11 15.40 7.78
C TYR A 19 -8.60 16.54 6.91
N ARG A 20 -8.16 17.62 7.57
CA ARG A 20 -7.50 18.77 6.96
C ARG A 20 -6.00 18.47 6.91
N PHE A 21 -5.44 18.29 5.72
CA PHE A 21 -3.98 18.17 5.56
C PHE A 21 -3.32 19.51 5.86
N THR A 22 -2.45 19.56 6.87
CA THR A 22 -1.48 20.64 7.01
C THR A 22 -0.25 20.26 6.17
N PRO A 23 0.26 21.13 5.28
CA PRO A 23 1.47 20.85 4.54
C PRO A 23 2.66 20.73 5.50
N VAL A 24 3.51 19.73 5.25
CA VAL A 24 4.78 19.51 5.95
C VAL A 24 5.69 20.74 5.76
N PRO A 25 6.31 21.29 6.81
CA PRO A 25 7.28 22.38 6.66
C PRO A 25 8.51 21.89 5.90
N GLN A 26 8.85 22.59 4.82
CA GLN A 26 10.14 22.38 4.13
C GLN A 26 11.27 22.87 5.05
N SER A 27 12.24 21.99 5.33
CA SER A 27 13.44 22.34 6.08
C SER A 27 14.35 23.23 5.24
N GLU A 28 14.60 24.46 5.73
CA GLU A 28 15.62 25.36 5.21
C GLU A 28 17.00 24.71 5.28
N THR A 29 17.68 24.64 4.14
CA THR A 29 19.10 24.28 4.07
C THR A 29 19.89 25.58 4.00
N ASP A 30 20.37 26.04 5.16
CA ASP A 30 21.31 27.15 5.25
C ASP A 30 22.73 26.59 5.26
N ARG A 31 23.50 26.83 4.19
CA ARG A 31 24.94 26.58 4.15
C ARG A 31 25.67 27.91 3.97
N GLN A 32 26.13 28.42 5.10
CA GLN A 32 27.01 29.57 5.20
C GLN A 32 28.46 29.14 4.88
N ASN A 33 28.99 29.66 3.77
CA ASN A 33 30.41 29.57 3.43
C ASN A 33 31.21 30.56 4.27
N HIS A 34 32.24 30.09 4.98
CA HIS A 34 33.30 30.95 5.51
C HIS A 34 34.65 30.53 4.94
N GLU A 35 35.21 31.41 4.13
CA GLU A 35 36.59 31.40 3.65
C GLU A 35 37.56 31.66 4.81
N HIS A 36 38.66 30.90 4.87
CA HIS A 36 39.86 31.30 5.61
C HIS A 36 41.08 31.28 4.68
N GLN A 37 41.69 32.46 4.63
CA GLN A 37 42.89 32.86 3.91
C GLN A 37 44.15 32.35 4.65
N PRO A 38 45.24 31.98 3.95
CA PRO A 38 46.44 31.46 4.58
C PRO A 38 47.37 32.58 5.05
N LEU A 39 47.86 32.49 6.29
CA LEU A 39 48.96 33.31 6.80
C LEU A 39 50.27 32.52 6.73
N SER A 40 51.21 33.06 5.96
CA SER A 40 52.62 32.70 5.92
C SER A 40 53.40 33.28 7.09
N VAL A 41 54.24 32.48 7.75
CA VAL A 41 55.42 32.97 8.47
C VAL A 41 56.57 31.98 8.26
N SER A 42 57.61 32.46 7.58
CA SER A 42 58.93 31.81 7.54
C SER A 42 59.73 32.21 8.77
N ALA A 43 60.41 31.25 9.40
CA ALA A 43 61.53 31.52 10.27
C ALA A 43 62.64 30.51 9.97
N GLU A 44 63.78 31.08 9.57
CA GLU A 44 65.04 30.43 9.27
C GLU A 44 65.75 30.07 10.59
N SER A 45 66.33 28.88 10.70
CA SER A 45 67.37 28.63 11.70
C SER A 45 68.29 27.49 11.28
N THR A 46 69.53 27.88 11.04
CA THR A 46 70.72 27.07 10.81
C THR A 46 71.19 26.43 12.11
N GLY A 47 71.64 25.18 12.06
CA GLY A 47 72.46 24.63 13.16
C GLY A 47 72.48 23.10 13.24
N ALA A 48 73.37 22.48 12.47
CA ALA A 48 73.84 21.14 12.80
C ALA A 48 74.79 21.24 14.01
N THR A 49 74.70 20.29 14.96
CA THR A 49 75.81 19.47 15.47
C THR A 49 75.41 18.69 16.74
N SER A 50 75.56 17.36 16.64
CA SER A 50 76.00 16.37 17.65
C SER A 50 75.44 16.42 19.09
N GLY A 51 74.76 15.34 19.49
CA GLY A 51 74.72 14.95 20.91
C GLY A 51 73.55 14.06 21.34
N SER A 52 73.90 12.82 21.73
CA SER A 52 73.17 11.91 22.64
C SER A 52 72.16 10.90 22.06
N ASP A 53 72.67 9.69 21.81
CA ASP A 53 71.94 8.42 21.73
C ASP A 53 71.22 8.00 23.04
N ILE A 54 71.05 8.91 24.00
CA ILE A 54 70.38 8.64 25.28
C ILE A 54 68.89 9.04 25.23
N SER A 55 68.48 9.85 24.25
CA SER A 55 67.09 10.30 24.10
C SER A 55 66.22 9.30 23.31
N GLN A 56 66.76 8.61 22.31
CA GLN A 56 65.97 7.75 21.42
C GLN A 56 65.31 6.55 22.13
N ASN A 57 65.97 5.94 23.12
CA ASN A 57 65.43 4.80 23.88
C ASN A 57 64.32 5.19 24.87
N TYR A 58 64.25 6.45 25.28
CA TYR A 58 63.19 6.94 26.15
C TYR A 58 61.93 7.26 25.33
N TYR A 59 62.09 7.93 24.18
CA TYR A 59 61.00 8.24 23.26
C TYR A 59 60.39 6.99 22.60
N THR A 60 61.19 6.01 22.18
CA THR A 60 60.64 4.77 21.61
C THR A 60 59.83 3.99 22.65
N LYS A 61 60.26 3.95 23.91
CA LYS A 61 59.55 3.21 24.97
C LYS A 61 58.22 3.88 25.35
N GLU A 62 58.15 5.20 25.38
CA GLU A 62 56.88 5.93 25.57
C GLU A 62 55.95 5.80 24.35
N ILE A 63 56.46 5.88 23.12
CA ILE A 63 55.64 5.69 21.90
C ILE A 63 55.08 4.26 21.82
N PHE A 64 55.88 3.23 22.13
CA PHE A 64 55.40 1.85 22.21
C PHE A 64 54.40 1.64 23.37
N SER A 65 54.57 2.32 24.50
CA SER A 65 53.62 2.26 25.63
C SER A 65 52.29 2.97 25.32
N ILE A 66 52.31 4.07 24.57
CA ILE A 66 51.11 4.78 24.13
C ILE A 66 50.41 3.97 23.04
N SER A 67 51.15 3.38 22.11
CA SER A 67 50.62 2.53 21.04
C SER A 67 49.99 1.25 21.57
N SER A 68 50.60 0.59 22.57
CA SER A 68 50.04 -0.63 23.18
C SER A 68 48.74 -0.33 23.93
N ARG A 69 48.70 0.74 24.74
CA ARG A 69 47.47 1.19 25.40
C ARG A 69 46.38 1.60 24.41
N ALA A 70 46.75 2.26 23.32
CA ALA A 70 45.80 2.60 22.25
C ALA A 70 45.25 1.35 21.56
N CYS A 71 46.08 0.34 21.27
CA CYS A 71 45.63 -0.93 20.70
C CYS A 71 44.69 -1.70 21.64
N GLU A 72 44.98 -1.77 22.94
CA GLU A 72 44.11 -2.41 23.94
C GLU A 72 42.76 -1.70 24.03
N MET A 73 42.76 -0.36 24.11
CA MET A 73 41.51 0.42 24.10
C MET A 73 40.70 0.20 22.82
N ILE A 74 41.35 0.21 21.65
CA ILE A 74 40.67 -0.03 20.36
C ILE A 74 40.08 -1.45 20.32
N GLN A 75 40.81 -2.44 20.81
CA GLN A 75 40.33 -3.82 20.88
C GLN A 75 39.11 -3.96 21.80
N ASP A 76 39.12 -3.29 22.95
CA ASP A 76 38.01 -3.27 23.89
C ASP A 76 36.78 -2.55 23.30
N PHE A 77 36.96 -1.42 22.60
CA PHE A 77 35.87 -0.73 21.92
C PHE A 77 35.27 -1.55 20.79
N LEU A 78 36.09 -2.23 19.98
CA LEU A 78 35.61 -3.12 18.92
C LEU A 78 34.86 -4.33 19.50
N GLY A 79 35.39 -4.93 20.57
CA GLY A 79 34.73 -6.02 21.29
C GLY A 79 33.39 -5.61 21.88
N LEU A 80 33.32 -4.43 22.52
CA LEU A 80 32.09 -3.87 23.06
C LEU A 80 31.07 -3.55 21.95
N THR A 81 31.53 -2.98 20.84
CA THR A 81 30.66 -2.68 19.68
C THR A 81 30.08 -3.95 19.08
N LEU A 82 30.89 -5.02 18.94
CA LEU A 82 30.41 -6.32 18.48
C LEU A 82 29.41 -6.94 19.46
N LEU A 83 29.68 -6.86 20.77
CA LEU A 83 28.76 -7.36 21.80
C LEU A 83 27.42 -6.62 21.78
N ILE A 84 27.46 -5.29 21.67
CA ILE A 84 26.27 -4.45 21.49
C ILE A 84 25.52 -4.88 20.24
N MET A 85 26.18 -5.00 19.09
CA MET A 85 25.54 -5.44 17.86
C MET A 85 24.90 -6.83 18.00
N LEU A 86 25.57 -7.79 18.63
CA LEU A 86 25.05 -9.14 18.84
C LEU A 86 23.80 -9.18 19.74
N ILE A 87 23.69 -8.27 20.71
CA ILE A 87 22.54 -8.20 21.62
C ILE A 87 21.41 -7.36 21.01
N PHE A 88 21.71 -6.17 20.50
CA PHE A 88 20.71 -5.22 20.03
C PHE A 88 20.16 -5.56 18.65
N LEU A 89 20.93 -6.16 17.74
CA LEU A 89 20.44 -6.53 16.41
C LEU A 89 19.27 -7.54 16.43
N PRO A 90 19.31 -8.66 17.20
CA PRO A 90 18.17 -9.56 17.29
C PRO A 90 16.99 -8.93 18.06
N LEU A 91 17.25 -8.09 19.06
CA LEU A 91 16.20 -7.34 19.77
C LEU A 91 15.48 -6.35 18.83
N TYR A 92 16.26 -5.62 18.03
CA TYR A 92 15.75 -4.71 17.01
C TYR A 92 14.91 -5.44 15.97
N LYS A 93 15.38 -6.59 15.46
CA LYS A 93 14.59 -7.43 14.54
C LYS A 93 13.30 -7.95 15.17
N ARG A 94 13.34 -8.39 16.43
CA ARG A 94 12.18 -8.91 17.15
C ARG A 94 11.10 -7.85 17.40
N LEU A 95 11.49 -6.62 17.69
CA LEU A 95 10.53 -5.55 17.94
C LEU A 95 9.83 -5.07 16.65
N TRP A 96 10.50 -5.15 15.49
CA TRP A 96 9.98 -4.65 14.20
C TRP A 96 9.35 -5.72 13.31
N THR A 97 9.39 -6.99 13.72
CA THR A 97 8.70 -8.07 13.02
C THR A 97 7.35 -8.36 13.67
N PRO A 98 6.27 -8.56 12.87
CA PRO A 98 4.99 -9.00 13.43
C PRO A 98 5.18 -10.31 14.20
N ASN A 99 4.74 -10.35 15.47
CA ASN A 99 4.76 -11.61 16.25
C ASN A 99 3.75 -12.64 15.69
N GLU A 100 2.74 -12.19 14.96
CA GLU A 100 1.73 -13.01 14.30
C GLU A 100 1.44 -12.45 12.91
N ASP A 101 1.17 -13.34 11.95
CA ASP A 101 0.76 -12.92 10.61
C ASP A 101 -0.55 -12.12 10.70
N PRO A 102 -0.58 -10.86 10.23
CA PRO A 102 -1.74 -10.01 10.41
C PRO A 102 -2.94 -10.57 9.63
N ILE A 103 -4.07 -10.77 10.30
CA ILE A 103 -5.29 -11.30 9.65
C ILE A 103 -5.81 -10.25 8.65
N PRO A 104 -6.15 -10.65 7.40
CA PRO A 104 -6.68 -9.71 6.41
C PRO A 104 -8.04 -9.14 6.86
N PRO A 105 -8.38 -7.92 6.42
CA PRO A 105 -9.73 -7.40 6.57
C PRO A 105 -10.72 -8.29 5.82
N VAL A 106 -11.95 -8.36 6.31
CA VAL A 106 -13.02 -9.13 5.67
C VAL A 106 -13.77 -8.21 4.70
N PHE A 107 -13.90 -8.65 3.45
CA PHE A 107 -14.71 -8.00 2.42
C PHE A 107 -16.00 -8.80 2.21
N VAL A 108 -17.14 -8.12 2.36
CA VAL A 108 -18.47 -8.70 2.14
C VAL A 108 -19.21 -7.88 1.08
N LEU A 109 -19.68 -8.51 0.02
CA LEU A 109 -20.67 -7.93 -0.88
C LEU A 109 -22.05 -8.14 -0.29
N ASN A 110 -22.61 -7.09 0.30
CA ASN A 110 -23.91 -7.13 0.95
C ASN A 110 -25.03 -7.25 -0.08
N SER A 111 -24.98 -6.45 -1.14
CA SER A 111 -25.99 -6.46 -2.18
C SER A 111 -25.44 -5.92 -3.49
N MET A 112 -25.96 -6.40 -4.61
CA MET A 112 -25.71 -5.83 -5.93
C MET A 112 -27.03 -5.74 -6.71
N TYR A 113 -27.23 -4.61 -7.38
CA TYR A 113 -28.36 -4.34 -8.25
C TYR A 113 -27.85 -3.95 -9.62
N LEU A 114 -28.42 -4.57 -10.65
CA LEU A 114 -28.13 -4.28 -12.04
C LEU A 114 -29.33 -3.55 -12.65
N SER A 115 -29.09 -2.49 -13.39
CA SER A 115 -30.13 -1.71 -14.06
C SER A 115 -29.69 -1.27 -15.45
N ASN A 116 -30.69 -0.92 -16.28
CA ASN A 116 -30.51 -0.47 -17.65
C ASN A 116 -29.66 -1.45 -18.47
N PHE A 117 -29.79 -2.75 -18.22
CA PHE A 117 -29.01 -3.77 -18.87
C PHE A 117 -29.49 -4.02 -20.30
N THR A 118 -28.69 -3.62 -21.28
CA THR A 118 -28.93 -3.86 -22.70
C THR A 118 -27.72 -4.50 -23.36
N THR A 119 -27.99 -5.34 -24.36
CA THR A 119 -26.99 -6.03 -25.18
C THR A 119 -27.33 -5.80 -26.64
N GLY A 120 -26.36 -5.43 -27.47
CA GLY A 120 -26.59 -5.22 -28.89
C GLY A 120 -25.30 -5.00 -29.68
N SER A 121 -25.43 -4.53 -30.92
CA SER A 121 -24.28 -4.24 -31.80
C SER A 121 -23.35 -3.15 -31.26
N GLY A 122 -23.87 -2.28 -30.37
CA GLY A 122 -23.09 -1.27 -29.66
C GLY A 122 -22.41 -1.76 -28.37
N GLY A 123 -22.42 -3.07 -28.10
CA GLY A 123 -21.85 -3.67 -26.90
C GLY A 123 -22.88 -3.94 -25.79
N VAL A 124 -22.40 -3.96 -24.55
CA VAL A 124 -23.25 -4.01 -23.35
C VAL A 124 -23.42 -2.59 -22.81
N ALA A 125 -24.59 -2.24 -22.31
CA ALA A 125 -24.75 -1.07 -21.45
C ALA A 125 -25.43 -1.53 -20.17
N ALA A 126 -24.88 -1.14 -19.03
CA ALA A 126 -25.47 -1.47 -17.74
C ALA A 126 -24.93 -0.55 -16.63
N THR A 127 -25.67 -0.50 -15.53
CA THR A 127 -25.22 0.11 -14.28
C THR A 127 -25.32 -0.92 -13.17
N TRP A 128 -24.18 -1.22 -12.53
CA TRP A 128 -24.13 -2.04 -11.33
C TRP A 128 -24.04 -1.12 -10.11
N ASP A 129 -24.97 -1.28 -9.18
CA ASP A 129 -24.98 -0.61 -7.88
C ASP A 129 -24.69 -1.68 -6.82
N ALA A 130 -23.50 -1.63 -6.24
CA ALA A 130 -23.02 -2.62 -5.28
C ALA A 130 -22.70 -1.99 -3.94
N LYS A 131 -23.04 -2.70 -2.86
CA LYS A 131 -22.78 -2.30 -1.48
C LYS A 131 -21.86 -3.31 -0.82
N PHE A 132 -20.74 -2.84 -0.32
CA PHE A 132 -19.74 -3.64 0.36
C PHE A 132 -19.64 -3.26 1.83
N THR A 133 -19.25 -4.22 2.66
CA THR A 133 -18.72 -3.97 4.00
C THR A 133 -17.27 -4.45 4.05
N VAL A 134 -16.38 -3.58 4.48
CA VAL A 134 -14.97 -3.90 4.73
C VAL A 134 -14.74 -3.77 6.23
N THR A 135 -14.24 -4.82 6.87
CA THR A 135 -14.05 -4.88 8.33
C THR A 135 -12.60 -5.20 8.66
N ASN A 136 -11.97 -4.37 9.50
CA ASN A 136 -10.67 -4.69 10.07
C ASN A 136 -10.86 -5.57 11.31
N THR A 137 -10.39 -6.81 11.25
CA THR A 137 -10.64 -7.80 12.31
C THR A 137 -9.61 -7.79 13.43
N ASN A 138 -8.32 -7.58 13.12
CA ASN A 138 -7.25 -7.81 14.10
C ASN A 138 -6.09 -6.80 14.06
N VAL A 139 -5.89 -6.08 12.96
CA VAL A 139 -4.77 -5.13 12.82
C VAL A 139 -5.09 -3.85 13.57
N SER A 140 -4.13 -3.22 14.25
CA SER A 140 -4.38 -2.03 15.07
C SER A 140 -5.00 -0.90 14.25
N CYS A 141 -4.46 -0.62 13.07
CA CYS A 141 -5.06 0.27 12.09
C CYS A 141 -4.65 -0.12 10.66
N ILE A 142 -5.57 0.00 9.70
CA ILE A 142 -5.29 -0.20 8.28
C ILE A 142 -5.62 1.09 7.54
N TYR A 143 -4.64 1.64 6.82
CA TYR A 143 -4.84 2.71 5.87
C TYR A 143 -4.99 2.13 4.47
N PHE A 144 -6.21 2.15 3.93
CA PHE A 144 -6.45 1.81 2.53
C PHE A 144 -6.09 3.03 1.69
N ARG A 145 -5.06 2.91 0.84
CA ARG A 145 -4.67 3.97 -0.10
C ARG A 145 -5.68 4.04 -1.24
N VAL A 146 -5.94 2.90 -1.85
CA VAL A 146 -6.92 2.76 -2.92
C VAL A 146 -7.41 1.31 -2.97
N ILE A 147 -8.69 1.15 -3.29
CA ILE A 147 -9.28 -0.16 -3.59
C ILE A 147 -9.86 -0.08 -4.99
N HIS A 148 -9.31 -0.86 -5.91
CA HIS A 148 -9.80 -1.00 -7.28
C HIS A 148 -10.72 -2.22 -7.36
N PHE A 149 -11.91 -2.04 -7.93
CA PHE A 149 -12.90 -3.08 -8.12
C PHE A 149 -13.13 -3.26 -9.61
N THR A 150 -13.10 -4.51 -10.07
CA THR A 150 -13.36 -4.91 -11.45
C THR A 150 -14.50 -5.90 -11.46
N ILE A 151 -15.58 -5.60 -12.17
CA ILE A 151 -16.66 -6.54 -12.48
C ILE A 151 -16.35 -7.22 -13.80
N PHE A 152 -16.53 -8.53 -13.88
CA PHE A 152 -16.35 -9.32 -15.10
C PHE A 152 -17.47 -10.34 -15.29
N TYR A 153 -17.61 -10.87 -16.51
CA TYR A 153 -18.62 -11.88 -16.80
C TYR A 153 -18.16 -13.29 -16.41
N LYS A 154 -19.04 -14.07 -15.78
CA LYS A 154 -18.76 -15.44 -15.31
C LYS A 154 -17.51 -15.51 -14.41
N GLN A 155 -16.45 -16.18 -14.87
CA GLN A 155 -15.25 -16.54 -14.12
C GLN A 155 -13.95 -16.08 -14.82
N ASN A 156 -14.05 -15.21 -15.83
CA ASN A 156 -12.87 -14.75 -16.58
C ASN A 156 -12.57 -13.27 -16.26
N PRO A 157 -11.54 -12.96 -15.47
CA PRO A 157 -11.18 -11.59 -15.11
C PRO A 157 -10.72 -10.72 -16.30
N GLU A 158 -10.23 -11.34 -17.38
CA GLU A 158 -9.83 -10.64 -18.61
C GLU A 158 -11.05 -10.03 -19.33
N ASP A 159 -12.24 -10.59 -19.10
CA ASP A 159 -13.52 -10.10 -19.62
C ASP A 159 -14.11 -9.01 -18.71
N ALA A 160 -13.29 -8.02 -18.37
CA ALA A 160 -13.70 -6.89 -17.55
C ALA A 160 -14.85 -6.13 -18.22
N LEU A 161 -15.91 -5.88 -17.45
CA LEU A 161 -17.11 -5.16 -17.90
C LEU A 161 -17.14 -3.73 -17.39
N SER A 162 -16.63 -3.50 -16.18
CA SER A 162 -16.59 -2.17 -15.57
C SER A 162 -15.64 -2.14 -14.39
N VAL A 163 -15.10 -0.96 -14.11
CA VAL A 163 -14.18 -0.71 -13.00
C VAL A 163 -14.69 0.44 -12.13
N ALA A 164 -14.39 0.37 -10.83
CA ALA A 164 -14.62 1.45 -9.88
C ALA A 164 -13.47 1.48 -8.86
N SER A 165 -13.27 2.62 -8.20
CA SER A 165 -12.25 2.74 -7.16
C SER A 165 -12.79 3.47 -5.93
N SER A 166 -12.27 3.12 -4.75
CA SER A 166 -12.57 3.85 -3.50
C SER A 166 -11.61 5.02 -3.29
N TYR A 167 -12.04 6.00 -2.49
CA TYR A 167 -11.11 6.96 -1.88
C TYR A 167 -10.26 6.30 -0.79
N PRO A 168 -9.13 6.93 -0.41
CA PRO A 168 -8.37 6.50 0.74
C PRO A 168 -9.17 6.62 2.04
N PHE A 169 -9.02 5.68 2.96
CA PHE A 169 -9.63 5.73 4.30
C PHE A 169 -8.86 4.87 5.30
N TYR A 170 -9.09 5.14 6.59
CA TYR A 170 -8.54 4.35 7.70
C TYR A 170 -9.63 3.44 8.28
N LEU A 171 -9.22 2.29 8.82
CA LEU A 171 -10.03 1.43 9.68
C LEU A 171 -9.22 1.01 10.89
N ASP A 172 -9.65 1.42 12.07
CA ASP A 172 -9.07 0.93 13.32
C ASP A 172 -9.50 -0.51 13.60
N LYS A 173 -8.82 -1.16 14.56
CA LYS A 173 -9.13 -2.54 14.96
C LYS A 173 -10.60 -2.70 15.35
N GLY A 174 -11.29 -3.64 14.71
CA GLY A 174 -12.70 -3.93 14.93
C GLY A 174 -13.66 -2.97 14.22
N GLU A 175 -13.15 -1.92 13.56
CA GLU A 175 -14.00 -1.01 12.79
C GLU A 175 -14.34 -1.57 11.41
N TYR A 176 -15.44 -1.07 10.85
CA TYR A 176 -15.90 -1.40 9.53
C TYR A 176 -16.36 -0.16 8.77
N VAL A 177 -16.28 -0.21 7.45
CA VAL A 177 -16.86 0.81 6.55
C VAL A 177 -17.83 0.16 5.59
N LYS A 178 -18.90 0.89 5.25
CA LYS A 178 -19.84 0.53 4.19
C LYS A 178 -19.48 1.32 2.94
N LEU A 179 -19.09 0.63 1.88
CA LEU A 179 -18.79 1.25 0.59
C LEU A 179 -20.00 1.06 -0.32
N HIS A 180 -20.44 2.15 -0.97
CA HIS A 180 -21.46 2.11 -2.00
C HIS A 180 -20.79 2.49 -3.32
N LEU A 181 -20.70 1.53 -4.24
CA LEU A 181 -20.01 1.71 -5.52
C LEU A 181 -21.00 1.59 -6.66
N LYS A 182 -20.93 2.55 -7.58
CA LYS A 182 -21.69 2.54 -8.81
C LYS A 182 -20.72 2.34 -9.97
N PHE A 183 -20.87 1.21 -10.65
CA PHE A 183 -20.13 0.85 -11.84
C PHE A 183 -21.00 1.19 -13.05
N THR A 184 -20.44 1.94 -13.99
CA THR A 184 -21.09 2.24 -15.27
C THR A 184 -20.22 1.70 -16.39
N ASN A 185 -20.84 1.15 -17.43
CA ASN A 185 -20.05 0.88 -18.63
C ASN A 185 -19.56 2.22 -19.21
N GLY A 186 -18.25 2.37 -19.36
CA GLY A 186 -17.60 3.65 -19.66
C GLY A 186 -17.24 4.55 -18.45
N GLY A 187 -16.96 3.95 -17.30
CA GLY A 187 -16.44 4.68 -16.13
C GLY A 187 -14.95 5.03 -16.28
N ILE A 188 -14.66 6.33 -16.43
CA ILE A 188 -13.31 6.91 -16.48
C ILE A 188 -12.63 6.74 -15.11
N GLY A 189 -11.88 5.65 -14.96
CA GLY A 189 -10.97 5.44 -13.83
C GLY A 189 -9.51 5.27 -14.23
N TRP A 190 -9.25 5.07 -15.53
CA TRP A 190 -7.94 4.94 -16.13
C TRP A 190 -8.00 5.82 -17.38
N GLU A 191 -7.14 6.84 -17.46
CA GLU A 191 -7.05 7.69 -18.64
C GLU A 191 -6.90 6.79 -19.89
N ASN A 192 -7.98 6.65 -20.66
CA ASN A 192 -8.05 6.10 -22.02
C ASN A 192 -8.22 4.57 -22.22
N ASN A 193 -8.45 3.75 -21.18
CA ASN A 193 -8.67 2.30 -21.37
C ASN A 193 -9.99 1.83 -20.72
N GLU A 194 -11.13 2.17 -21.33
CA GLU A 194 -12.38 1.47 -20.98
C GLU A 194 -12.26 -0.01 -21.35
N PRO A 195 -12.78 -0.94 -20.51
CA PRO A 195 -12.76 -2.35 -20.85
C PRO A 195 -13.51 -2.58 -22.17
N PHE A 196 -12.79 -3.05 -23.20
CA PHE A 196 -13.41 -3.43 -24.46
C PHE A 196 -14.10 -4.78 -24.29
N VAL A 197 -15.43 -4.77 -24.34
CA VAL A 197 -16.25 -5.99 -24.23
C VAL A 197 -16.39 -6.62 -25.62
N GLU A 198 -15.86 -7.84 -25.80
CA GLU A 198 -15.96 -8.53 -27.08
C GLU A 198 -17.41 -8.82 -27.48
N ASN A 199 -17.71 -8.71 -28.79
CA ASN A 199 -19.06 -8.95 -29.33
C ASN A 199 -19.61 -10.34 -29.00
N ARG A 200 -18.73 -11.35 -28.95
CA ARG A 200 -19.12 -12.72 -28.57
C ARG A 200 -19.68 -12.75 -27.15
N LEU A 201 -19.05 -12.03 -26.23
CA LEU A 201 -19.46 -11.95 -24.83
C LEU A 201 -20.80 -11.23 -24.68
N VAL A 202 -21.00 -10.15 -25.46
CA VAL A 202 -22.26 -9.40 -25.53
C VAL A 202 -23.41 -10.31 -25.96
N GLU A 203 -23.21 -11.08 -27.03
CA GLU A 203 -24.22 -12.01 -27.54
C GLU A 203 -24.52 -13.14 -26.55
N GLU A 204 -23.48 -13.66 -25.89
CA GLU A 204 -23.60 -14.70 -24.87
C GLU A 204 -24.41 -14.21 -23.65
N MET A 205 -24.12 -13.01 -23.16
CA MET A 205 -24.89 -12.38 -22.09
C MET A 205 -26.37 -12.19 -22.49
N GLY A 206 -26.63 -11.75 -23.72
CA GLY A 206 -27.99 -11.62 -24.23
C GLY A 206 -28.74 -12.96 -24.23
N LYS A 207 -28.10 -14.02 -24.73
CA LYS A 207 -28.65 -15.38 -24.76
C LYS A 207 -28.89 -15.94 -23.36
N ASP A 208 -27.92 -15.79 -22.45
CA ASP A 208 -28.00 -16.31 -21.09
C ASP A 208 -29.11 -15.60 -20.29
N LYS A 209 -29.27 -14.28 -20.46
CA LYS A 209 -30.40 -13.53 -19.87
C LYS A 209 -31.74 -14.10 -20.34
N VAL A 210 -31.93 -14.31 -21.64
CA VAL A 210 -33.19 -14.83 -22.20
C VAL A 210 -33.44 -16.28 -21.77
N LYS A 211 -32.41 -17.12 -21.78
CA LYS A 211 -32.53 -18.55 -21.49
C LYS A 211 -32.72 -18.84 -20.00
N TYR A 212 -31.99 -18.16 -19.12
CA TYR A 212 -31.95 -18.47 -17.69
C TYR A 212 -32.60 -17.41 -16.80
N GLY A 213 -33.03 -16.27 -17.36
CA GLY A 213 -33.54 -15.13 -16.58
C GLY A 213 -32.51 -14.55 -15.60
N SER A 214 -31.23 -14.88 -15.78
CA SER A 214 -30.16 -14.53 -14.84
C SER A 214 -28.81 -14.49 -15.53
N LEU A 215 -27.91 -13.69 -14.97
CA LEU A 215 -26.51 -13.58 -15.40
C LEU A 215 -25.59 -13.85 -14.22
N SER A 216 -24.44 -14.45 -14.47
CA SER A 216 -23.40 -14.68 -13.46
C SER A 216 -22.25 -13.72 -13.69
N PHE A 217 -21.82 -13.05 -12.63
CA PHE A 217 -20.69 -12.13 -12.65
C PHE A 217 -19.64 -12.57 -11.64
N GLY A 218 -18.43 -12.05 -11.78
CA GLY A 218 -17.42 -12.05 -10.75
C GLY A 218 -16.94 -10.64 -10.44
N ILE A 219 -16.37 -10.46 -9.25
CA ILE A 219 -15.71 -9.23 -8.83
C ILE A 219 -14.29 -9.58 -8.39
N GLN A 220 -13.32 -8.93 -9.00
CA GLN A 220 -11.94 -8.91 -8.55
C GLN A 220 -11.66 -7.56 -7.91
N VAL A 221 -10.95 -7.57 -6.80
CA VAL A 221 -10.56 -6.39 -6.06
C VAL A 221 -9.04 -6.38 -5.97
N LYS A 222 -8.42 -5.23 -6.18
CA LYS A 222 -7.01 -4.99 -5.91
C LYS A 222 -6.92 -3.90 -4.85
N VAL A 223 -6.30 -4.23 -3.73
CA VAL A 223 -6.20 -3.35 -2.56
C VAL A 223 -4.75 -2.97 -2.34
N GLU A 224 -4.49 -1.68 -2.26
CA GLU A 224 -3.22 -1.12 -1.83
C GLU A 224 -3.42 -0.47 -0.45
N ALA A 225 -2.75 -0.99 0.58
CA ALA A 225 -2.95 -0.55 1.95
C ALA A 225 -1.63 -0.51 2.75
N ILE A 226 -1.64 0.26 3.83
CA ILE A 226 -0.59 0.25 4.87
C ILE A 226 -1.20 -0.33 6.13
N TYR A 227 -0.58 -1.34 6.71
CA TYR A 227 -0.96 -1.92 7.98
C TYR A 227 -0.08 -1.33 9.06
N TYR A 228 -0.72 -0.82 10.12
CA TYR A 228 -0.06 -0.37 11.33
C TYR A 228 -0.36 -1.39 12.43
N GLY A 229 0.65 -2.17 12.78
CA GLY A 229 0.65 -2.98 13.99
C GLY A 229 1.12 -2.15 15.19
N GLU A 230 1.18 -2.78 16.36
CA GLU A 230 1.62 -2.10 17.59
C GLU A 230 3.09 -1.65 17.54
N THR A 231 3.96 -2.45 16.90
CA THR A 231 5.41 -2.19 16.83
C THR A 231 5.98 -2.28 15.42
N TRP A 232 5.12 -2.46 14.41
CA TRP A 232 5.54 -2.68 13.03
C TRP A 232 4.58 -1.97 12.05
N VAL A 233 5.09 -1.69 10.85
CA VAL A 233 4.32 -1.09 9.75
C VAL A 233 4.67 -1.83 8.47
N ALA A 234 3.67 -2.15 7.63
CA ALA A 234 3.90 -2.82 6.36
C ALA A 234 2.99 -2.30 5.24
N ASP A 235 3.53 -2.13 4.02
CA ASP A 235 2.71 -1.99 2.82
C ASP A 235 2.20 -3.38 2.40
N VAL A 236 0.91 -3.46 2.08
CA VAL A 236 0.22 -4.71 1.76
C VAL A 236 -0.53 -4.54 0.44
N LEU A 237 -0.35 -5.54 -0.43
CA LEU A 237 -1.16 -5.71 -1.63
C LEU A 237 -2.05 -6.94 -1.46
N MET A 238 -3.36 -6.76 -1.58
CA MET A 238 -4.32 -7.87 -1.53
C MET A 238 -5.11 -7.95 -2.82
N ASN A 239 -5.46 -9.16 -3.23
CA ASN A 239 -6.31 -9.38 -4.40
C ASN A 239 -7.61 -10.14 -4.04
N PRO A 240 -8.52 -9.57 -3.22
CA PRO A 240 -9.81 -10.21 -2.93
C PRO A 240 -10.57 -10.53 -4.21
N HIS A 241 -11.23 -11.69 -4.28
CA HIS A 241 -12.11 -12.04 -5.38
C HIS A 241 -13.38 -12.74 -4.90
N CYS A 242 -14.46 -12.57 -5.65
CA CYS A 242 -15.73 -13.24 -5.41
C CYS A 242 -16.38 -13.59 -6.75
N GLU A 243 -16.60 -14.87 -6.98
CA GLU A 243 -17.17 -15.41 -8.22
C GLU A 243 -18.60 -15.90 -8.02
N ASP A 244 -19.24 -16.28 -9.12
CA ASP A 244 -20.60 -16.83 -9.14
C ASP A 244 -21.64 -15.91 -8.48
N LEU A 245 -21.54 -14.61 -8.79
CA LEU A 245 -22.49 -13.60 -8.36
C LEU A 245 -23.69 -13.60 -9.31
N LYS A 246 -24.62 -14.51 -9.06
CA LYS A 246 -25.83 -14.65 -9.86
C LYS A 246 -26.79 -13.49 -9.63
N VAL A 247 -27.03 -12.70 -10.67
CA VAL A 247 -28.02 -11.63 -10.73
C VAL A 247 -29.26 -12.16 -11.44
N GLN A 248 -30.40 -12.17 -10.75
CA GLN A 248 -31.69 -12.58 -11.30
C GLN A 248 -32.46 -11.36 -11.81
N PHE A 249 -32.93 -11.43 -13.05
CA PHE A 249 -33.74 -10.38 -13.65
C PHE A 249 -35.20 -10.50 -13.24
N LEU A 250 -35.83 -9.36 -13.04
CA LEU A 250 -37.28 -9.30 -12.92
C LEU A 250 -37.89 -9.60 -14.30
N ARG A 251 -39.01 -10.34 -14.35
CA ARG A 251 -39.69 -10.66 -15.62
C ARG A 251 -39.95 -9.39 -16.42
N GLU A 252 -39.58 -9.42 -17.69
CA GLU A 252 -39.77 -8.34 -18.67
C GLU A 252 -39.09 -7.01 -18.30
N LYS A 253 -38.08 -7.03 -17.43
CA LYS A 253 -37.31 -5.84 -17.06
C LYS A 253 -35.82 -6.00 -17.35
N ASP A 254 -35.18 -4.89 -17.66
CA ASP A 254 -33.72 -4.78 -17.86
C ASP A 254 -32.97 -4.55 -16.54
N SER A 255 -33.55 -5.02 -15.45
CA SER A 255 -33.00 -4.86 -14.10
C SER A 255 -33.02 -6.17 -13.34
N GLY A 256 -31.97 -6.39 -12.55
CA GLY A 256 -31.80 -7.61 -11.77
C GLY A 256 -31.17 -7.38 -10.41
N ARG A 257 -31.33 -8.35 -9.51
CA ARG A 257 -30.79 -8.33 -8.15
C ARG A 257 -29.92 -9.55 -7.90
N LEU A 258 -28.87 -9.35 -7.11
CA LEU A 258 -28.06 -10.46 -6.60
C LEU A 258 -28.95 -11.45 -5.85
N ALA A 259 -28.90 -12.72 -6.28
CA ALA A 259 -29.71 -13.80 -5.72
C ALA A 259 -29.33 -14.12 -4.27
N ASN A 260 -28.02 -14.15 -4.01
CA ASN A 260 -27.44 -14.53 -2.74
C ASN A 260 -26.65 -13.34 -2.19
N PRO A 261 -27.26 -12.48 -1.35
CA PRO A 261 -26.58 -11.35 -0.72
C PRO A 261 -25.58 -11.81 0.36
N ASN A 262 -24.78 -10.87 0.87
CA ASN A 262 -23.79 -11.07 1.93
C ASN A 262 -22.72 -12.13 1.57
N ARG A 263 -22.14 -12.00 0.37
CA ARG A 263 -21.09 -12.90 -0.12
C ARG A 263 -19.74 -12.46 0.39
N ASN A 264 -19.01 -13.36 1.04
CA ASN A 264 -17.64 -13.12 1.45
C ASN A 264 -16.69 -13.26 0.26
N PHE A 265 -15.64 -12.43 0.25
CA PHE A 265 -14.56 -12.53 -0.72
C PHE A 265 -13.50 -13.51 -0.22
N SER A 266 -12.92 -14.26 -1.15
CA SER A 266 -11.69 -15.01 -0.94
C SER A 266 -10.51 -14.05 -1.07
N ILE A 267 -9.64 -14.00 -0.07
CA ILE A 267 -8.56 -13.01 0.00
C ILE A 267 -7.20 -13.73 -0.04
N PRO A 268 -6.65 -14.03 -1.22
CA PRO A 268 -5.26 -14.39 -1.33
C PRO A 268 -4.41 -13.18 -0.93
N ILE A 269 -3.65 -13.30 0.15
CA ILE A 269 -2.73 -12.27 0.61
C ILE A 269 -1.34 -12.60 0.10
N HIS A 270 -0.71 -11.63 -0.57
CA HIS A 270 0.71 -11.69 -0.87
C HIS A 270 1.42 -10.64 -0.03
N TRP A 271 2.07 -11.07 1.05
CA TRP A 271 2.91 -10.20 1.87
C TRP A 271 4.13 -9.78 1.05
N LYS A 272 4.33 -8.48 0.91
CA LYS A 272 5.66 -7.94 0.64
C LYS A 272 6.19 -7.45 1.98
N PRO A 273 7.00 -8.23 2.70
CA PRO A 273 7.69 -7.69 3.86
C PRO A 273 8.47 -6.44 3.40
N PHE A 274 8.36 -5.35 4.16
CA PHE A 274 9.21 -4.19 3.92
C PHE A 274 10.67 -4.64 4.05
N SER A 275 11.40 -4.64 2.94
CA SER A 275 12.86 -4.74 3.01
C SER A 275 13.38 -3.36 3.43
N PHE A 276 13.54 -3.15 4.73
CA PHE A 276 14.44 -2.11 5.23
C PHE A 276 15.90 -2.60 5.16
N PHE A 277 16.31 -3.21 4.03
CA PHE A 277 17.69 -3.57 3.70
C PHE A 277 17.82 -3.63 2.19
#